data_AF-A0ABD5M8H3-F1
#
_entry.id   AF-A0ABD5M8H3-F1
#
_cell.length_a   1.000
_cell.length_b   1.000
_cell.length_c   1.000
_cell.angle_alpha   90.00
_cell.angle_beta   90.00
_cell.angle_gamma   90.00
#
_symmetry.space_group_name_H-M   'P 1'
#
loop_
_entity.id
_entity.type
_entity.pdbx_description
1 polymer ?
#
loop_
_entity_poly.entity_id
_entity_poly.type
_entity_poly.pdbx_seq_one_letter_code
_entity_poly.pdbx_strand_id
1 'polypeptide(L)' 'MEIDAEMRRKIVVSIVSVGVFFAVFVGIGATFGPDLGNDGGLALVGAVALFIVVMALTGVFLDE' A
#
# COMPACT_ATOMS: atom_id res chain seq x y z
N MET A 1 -16.15 18.81 -13.50
CA MET A 1 -15.39 17.77 -14.22
C MET A 1 -16.22 16.50 -14.17
N GLU A 2 -16.76 16.06 -15.29
CA GLU A 2 -17.37 14.72 -15.40
C GLU A 2 -16.23 13.71 -15.44
N ILE A 3 -15.83 13.23 -14.27
CA ILE A 3 -14.90 12.11 -14.19
C ILE A 3 -15.69 10.88 -14.62
N ASP A 4 -15.24 10.24 -15.69
CA ASP A 4 -15.77 8.96 -16.15
C ASP A 4 -15.78 7.95 -14.97
N ALA A 5 -16.85 7.17 -14.85
CA ALA A 5 -17.03 6.24 -13.73
C ALA A 5 -15.85 5.27 -13.58
N GLU A 6 -15.25 4.88 -14.71
CA GLU A 6 -14.05 4.04 -14.75
C GLU A 6 -12.82 4.75 -14.19
N MET A 7 -12.60 6.01 -14.58
CA MET A 7 -11.48 6.82 -14.13
C MET A 7 -11.59 7.13 -12.63
N ARG A 8 -12.81 7.35 -12.14
CA ARG A 8 -13.09 7.51 -10.71
C ARG A 8 -12.76 6.25 -9.93
N ARG A 9 -13.07 5.06 -10.46
CA ARG A 9 -12.74 3.77 -9.83
C ARG A 9 -11.23 3.58 -9.72
N LYS A 10 -10.48 3.86 -10.79
CA LYS A 10 -9.00 3.78 -10.81
C LYS A 10 -8.36 4.66 -9.73
N ILE A 11 -8.83 5.91 -9.61
CA ILE A 11 -8.36 6.85 -8.58
C ILE A 11 -8.67 6.33 -7.17
N VAL A 12 -9.91 5.90 -6.93
CA VAL A 12 -10.34 5.41 -5.61
C VAL A 12 -9.52 4.18 -5.19
N VAL A 13 -9.32 3.22 -6.09
CA VAL A 13 -8.53 2.03 -5.80
C VAL A 13 -7.09 2.39 -5.48
N SER A 14 -6.47 3.29 -6.25
CA SER A 14 -5.10 3.74 -5.98
C SER A 14 -4.98 4.42 -4.60
N ILE A 15 -5.90 5.33 -4.26
CA ILE A 15 -5.93 6.00 -2.95
C ILE A 15 -6.11 4.98 -1.82
N VAL A 16 -7.01 4.01 -1.98
CA VAL A 16 -7.25 2.95 -0.99
C VAL A 16 -6.00 2.10 -0.81
N SER A 17 -5.33 1.68 -1.89
CA SER A 17 -4.10 0.89 -1.82
C SER A 17 -3.00 1.63 -1.06
N VAL A 18 -2.83 2.94 -1.32
CA VAL A 18 -1.88 3.78 -0.58
C VAL A 18 -2.28 3.89 0.90
N GLY A 19 -3.57 4.10 1.20
CA GLY A 19 -4.05 4.18 2.58
C GLY A 19 -3.83 2.89 3.38
N VAL A 20 -4.08 1.73 2.76
CA VAL A 20 -3.79 0.41 3.36
C VAL A 20 -2.30 0.27 3.65
N PHE A 21 -1.44 0.70 2.73
CA PHE A 21 0.00 0.63 2.94
C PHE A 21 0.47 1.50 4.10
N PHE A 22 -0.08 2.72 4.23
CA PHE A 22 0.17 3.56 5.40
C PHE A 22 -0.24 2.89 6.71
N ALA A 23 -1.40 2.23 6.74
CA ALA A 23 -1.85 1.51 7.93
C ALA A 23 -0.88 0.38 8.33
N VAL A 24 -0.29 -0.32 7.36
CA VAL A 24 0.75 -1.34 7.60
C VAL A 24 1.98 -0.71 8.26
N PHE A 25 2.46 0.43 7.77
CA PHE A 25 3.60 1.13 8.38
C PHE A 25 3.31 1.60 9.80
N VAL A 26 2.12 2.16 10.06
CA VAL A 26 1.70 2.52 11.41
C VAL A 26 1.66 1.28 12.31
N GLY A 27 1.15 0.16 11.81
CA GLY A 27 1.12 -1.11 12.54
C GLY A 27 2.52 -1.63 12.89
N ILE A 28 3.47 -1.56 11.94
CA ILE A 28 4.87 -1.93 12.18
C ILE A 28 5.49 -1.02 13.24
N GLY A 29 5.34 0.30 13.11
CA GLY A 29 5.85 1.25 14.10
C GLY A 29 5.25 1.03 15.50
N ALA A 30 3.94 0.73 15.58
CA ALA A 30 3.27 0.41 16.84
C ALA A 30 3.72 -0.92 17.46
N THR A 31 4.10 -1.90 16.63
CA THR A 31 4.49 -3.25 17.08
C THR A 31 5.96 -3.31 17.50
N PHE A 32 6.85 -2.70 16.73
CA PHE A 32 8.30 -2.80 16.93
C PHE A 32 8.92 -1.57 17.61
N GLY A 33 8.17 -0.47 17.75
CA GLY A 33 8.67 0.77 18.32
C GLY A 33 9.65 1.51 17.40
N PRO A 34 10.23 2.63 17.86
CA PRO A 34 11.04 3.52 17.03
C PRO A 34 12.38 2.94 16.60
N ASP A 35 12.94 2.00 17.38
CA ASP A 35 14.23 1.39 17.07
C ASP A 35 14.13 0.26 16.03
N LEU A 36 12.92 -0.27 15.77
CA LEU A 36 12.57 -1.40 14.88
C LEU A 36 13.27 -2.74 15.20
N GLY A 37 14.55 -2.71 15.57
CA GLY A 37 15.43 -3.86 15.65
C GLY A 37 15.64 -4.53 14.29
N ASN A 38 16.32 -5.68 14.31
CA ASN A 38 16.52 -6.47 13.11
C ASN A 38 15.19 -6.98 12.50
N ASP A 39 14.27 -7.42 13.36
CA ASP A 39 13.01 -8.01 12.92
C ASP A 39 12.02 -6.96 12.39
N GLY A 40 11.95 -5.78 13.02
CA GLY A 40 11.15 -4.66 12.51
C GLY A 40 11.72 -4.09 11.21
N GLY A 41 13.05 -4.08 11.06
CA GLY A 41 13.70 -3.73 9.78
C GLY A 41 13.31 -4.68 8.65
N LEU A 42 13.34 -5.99 8.91
CA LEU A 42 12.88 -7.00 7.95
C LEU A 42 11.38 -6.85 7.64
N ALA A 43 10.55 -6.60 8.66
CA ALA A 43 9.12 -6.36 8.49
C ALA A 43 8.85 -5.12 7.61
N LEU A 44 9.64 -4.05 7.79
CA LEU A 44 9.54 -2.84 6.97
C LEU A 44 9.90 -3.10 5.51
N VAL A 45 11.00 -3.81 5.24
CA VAL A 45 11.40 -4.22 3.89
C VAL A 45 10.32 -5.11 3.25
N GLY A 46 9.80 -6.07 4.01
CA GLY A 46 8.71 -6.94 3.57
C GLY A 46 7.44 -6.17 3.23
N ALA A 47 7.10 -5.14 4.02
CA ALA A 47 5.95 -4.27 3.74
C ALA A 47 6.14 -3.49 2.44
N VAL A 48 7.34 -2.94 2.18
CA VAL A 48 7.66 -2.27 0.91
C VAL A 48 7.52 -3.24 -0.28
N ALA A 49 8.06 -4.45 -0.16
CA ALA A 49 7.92 -5.47 -1.20
C ALA A 49 6.44 -5.83 -1.45
N LEU A 50 5.66 -6.02 -0.39
CA LEU A 50 4.23 -6.26 -0.45
C LEU A 50 3.51 -5.12 -1.17
N PHE A 51 3.84 -3.86 -0.87
CA PHE A 51 3.23 -2.71 -1.52
C PHE A 51 3.49 -2.66 -3.03
N ILE A 52 4.73 -2.93 -3.44
CA ILE A 52 5.08 -3.00 -4.86
C ILE A 52 4.24 -4.08 -5.56
N VAL A 53 4.09 -5.25 -4.95
CA VAL A 53 3.26 -6.34 -5.48
C VAL A 53 1.79 -5.93 -5.57
N VAL A 54 1.24 -5.32 -4.51
CA VAL A 54 -0.15 -4.84 -4.51
C VAL A 54 -0.38 -3.80 -5.60
N MET A 55 0.54 -2.87 -5.80
CA MET A 55 0.42 -1.85 -6.86
C MET A 55 0.57 -2.44 -8.26
N ALA A 56 1.48 -3.40 -8.45
CA ALA A 56 1.60 -4.13 -9.71
C ALA A 56 0.31 -4.89 -10.04
N LEU A 57 -0.24 -5.63 -9.07
CA LEU A 57 -1.52 -6.33 -9.23
C LEU A 57 -2.67 -5.34 -9.48
N THR A 58 -2.72 -4.24 -8.74
CA THR A 58 -3.72 -3.17 -8.93
C THR A 58 -3.66 -2.61 -10.35
N GLY A 59 -2.45 -2.40 -10.88
CA GLY A 59 -2.23 -1.98 -12.26
C GLY A 59 -2.83 -2.99 -13.24
N VAL A 60 -2.48 -4.28 -13.11
CA VAL A 60 -3.01 -5.35 -13.98
C VAL A 60 -4.54 -5.46 -13.87
N PHE A 61 -5.10 -5.46 -12.66
CA PHE A 61 -6.55 -5.58 -12.42
C PHE A 61 -7.38 -4.39 -12.89
N LEU A 62 -6.77 -3.20 -13.05
CA LEU A 62 -7.44 -2.00 -13.54
C LEU A 62 -7.22 -1.74 -15.03
N ASP A 63 -6.25 -2.42 -15.65
CA ASP A 63 -5.99 -2.32 -17.09
C ASP A 63 -6.98 -3.18 -17.92
N GLU A 64 -7.60 -4.18 -17.29
CA GLU A 64 -8.81 -4.89 -17.78
C GLU A 64 -10.12 -4.16 -17.42
#